data_AF-A0A1H0ZH01-F1
#
_entry.id   AF-A0A1H0ZH01-F1
#
_cell.length_a   1.000
_cell.length_b   1.000
_cell.length_c   1.000
_cell.angle_alpha   90.00
_cell.angle_beta   90.00
_cell.angle_gamma   90.00
#
_symmetry.space_group_name_H-M   'P 1'
#
loop_
_entity.id
_entity.type
_entity.pdbx_description
1 polymer ?
#
loop_
_entity_poly.entity_id
_entity_poly.type
_entity_poly.pdbx_seq_one_letter_code
_entity_poly.pdbx_strand_id
1 'polypeptide(L)'
;MYSNGTTILLIGSSAELEKFREWAHRSGFRLVEEVDPEVRYVIADEDVLDGSCTPEQGRALARAREAGVECLSPATGQSCLRMLLEGRAPEGVRSATVLTGGR
;
A
#
# COMPACT_ATOMS: atom_id res chain seq x y z
N MET A 1 21.85 2.79 -6.62
CA MET A 1 21.23 1.49 -6.31
C MET A 1 19.80 1.78 -5.94
N TYR A 2 18.86 1.67 -6.88
CA TYR A 2 17.44 1.83 -6.56
C TYR A 2 16.97 0.49 -6.03
N SER A 3 16.92 0.36 -4.70
CA SER A 3 16.13 -0.70 -4.08
C SER A 3 14.69 -0.47 -4.55
N ASN A 4 14.23 -1.25 -5.53
CA ASN A 4 12.88 -1.15 -6.08
C ASN A 4 11.88 -1.81 -5.12
N GLY A 5 11.98 -1.45 -3.83
CA GLY A 5 11.12 -1.93 -2.77
C GLY A 5 9.94 -0.99 -2.65
N THR A 6 8.73 -1.51 -2.81
CA THR A 6 7.50 -0.73 -2.60
C THR A 6 7.49 -0.17 -1.18
N THR A 7 7.40 1.15 -1.05
CA THR A 7 7.32 1.84 0.24
C THR A 7 5.87 1.94 0.68
N ILE A 8 5.63 1.55 1.94
CA ILE A 8 4.31 1.44 2.53
C ILE A 8 4.29 2.21 3.85
N LEU A 9 3.27 3.02 4.05
CA LEU A 9 2.99 3.69 5.32
C LEU A 9 1.94 2.91 6.10
N LEU A 10 2.14 2.74 7.40
CA LEU A 10 1.16 2.12 8.31
C LEU A 10 0.51 3.19 9.20
N ILE A 11 -0.82 3.18 9.32
CA ILE A 11 -1.56 4.12 10.18
C ILE A 11 -2.49 3.34 11.12
N GLY A 12 -2.13 3.26 12.38
CA GLY A 12 -2.90 2.52 13.37
C GLY A 12 -2.01 1.85 14.41
N SER A 13 -2.62 1.01 15.23
CA SER A 13 -1.92 0.26 16.27
C SER A 13 -2.62 -1.06 16.62
N SER A 14 -3.52 -1.54 15.75
CA SER A 14 -4.18 -2.82 15.98
C SER A 14 -3.20 -3.99 15.89
N ALA A 15 -3.57 -5.10 16.53
CA ALA A 15 -2.83 -6.35 16.40
C ALA A 15 -2.85 -6.90 14.95
N GLU A 16 -3.83 -6.53 14.14
CA GLU A 16 -3.88 -6.92 12.74
C GLU A 16 -2.85 -6.15 11.91
N LEU A 17 -2.73 -4.84 12.15
CA LEU A 17 -1.73 -4.00 11.51
C LEU A 17 -0.30 -4.42 11.88
N GLU A 18 -0.07 -4.83 13.13
CA GLU A 18 1.24 -5.36 13.54
C GLU A 18 1.56 -6.70 12.85
N LYS A 19 0.59 -7.61 12.68
CA LYS A 19 0.79 -8.83 11.88
C LYS A 19 1.10 -8.51 10.42
N PHE A 20 0.41 -7.51 9.86
CA PHE A 20 0.69 -7.01 8.52
C PHE A 20 2.10 -6.45 8.42
N ARG A 21 2.53 -5.66 9.40
CA ARG A 21 3.88 -5.08 9.50
C ARG A 21 4.95 -6.15 9.45
N GLU A 22 4.83 -7.18 10.29
CA GLU A 22 5.78 -8.30 10.32
C GLU A 22 5.85 -9.04 9.00
N TRP A 23 4.69 -9.30 8.39
CA TRP A 23 4.60 -9.93 7.08
C TRP A 23 5.26 -9.08 6.00
N ALA A 24 4.92 -7.79 5.92
CA ALA A 24 5.41 -6.89 4.90
C ALA A 24 6.93 -6.71 4.98
N HIS A 25 7.46 -6.58 6.19
CA HIS A 25 8.89 -6.54 6.45
C HIS A 25 9.59 -7.83 5.98
N ARG A 26 9.03 -9.01 6.30
CA ARG A 26 9.59 -10.30 5.87
C ARG A 26 9.52 -10.48 4.35
N SER A 27 8.53 -9.91 3.70
CA SER A 27 8.36 -9.90 2.25
C SER A 27 9.29 -8.94 1.51
N GLY A 28 10.07 -8.12 2.23
CA GLY A 28 11.03 -7.18 1.65
C GLY A 28 10.46 -5.82 1.27
N PHE A 29 9.26 -5.47 1.74
CA PHE A 29 8.71 -4.13 1.57
C PHE A 29 9.36 -3.13 2.52
N ARG A 30 9.41 -1.86 2.09
CA ARG A 30 9.93 -0.79 2.92
C ARG A 30 8.80 -0.17 3.70
N LEU A 31 8.90 -0.18 5.03
CA LEU A 31 7.92 0.41 5.91
C LEU A 31 8.42 1.77 6.37
N VAL A 32 7.58 2.80 6.26
CA VAL A 32 7.86 4.16 6.74
C VAL A 32 6.79 4.59 7.73
N GLU A 33 7.14 5.55 8.58
CA GLU A 33 6.27 6.09 9.62
C GLU A 33 5.65 7.44 9.23
N GLU A 34 6.14 8.06 8.15
CA GLU A 34 5.66 9.35 7.65
C GLU A 34 5.24 9.27 6.18
N VAL A 35 4.30 10.15 5.80
CA VAL A 35 3.89 10.31 4.40
C VAL A 35 5.05 10.95 3.63
N ASP A 36 5.73 10.14 2.83
CA ASP A 36 6.81 10.54 1.92
C ASP A 36 6.36 10.36 0.46
N PRO A 37 6.84 11.18 -0.51
CA PRO A 37 6.57 10.98 -1.93
C PRO A 37 6.93 9.59 -2.48
N GLU A 38 7.79 8.82 -1.82
CA GLU A 38 8.10 7.44 -2.19
C GLU A 38 6.99 6.44 -1.79
N VAL A 39 6.04 6.83 -0.93
CA VAL A 39 4.96 5.95 -0.46
C VAL A 39 4.02 5.62 -1.61
N ARG A 40 3.84 4.31 -1.84
CA ARG A 40 2.94 3.78 -2.88
C ARG A 40 1.63 3.27 -2.32
N TYR A 41 1.61 2.84 -1.07
CA TYR A 41 0.42 2.33 -0.39
C TYR A 41 0.38 2.83 1.05
N VAL A 42 -0.82 3.15 1.52
CA VAL A 42 -1.10 3.36 2.94
C VAL A 42 -1.95 2.22 3.43
N ILE A 43 -1.51 1.56 4.49
CA ILE A 43 -2.28 0.53 5.17
C ILE A 43 -2.72 1.09 6.51
N ALA A 44 -4.02 1.24 6.69
CA ALA A 44 -4.59 1.81 7.90
C ALA A 44 -5.56 0.81 8.53
N ASP A 45 -5.69 0.88 9.86
CA ASP A 45 -6.74 0.13 10.57
C ASP A 45 -8.13 0.48 10.04
N GLU A 46 -9.06 -0.48 10.07
CA GLU A 46 -10.44 -0.27 9.61
C GLU A 46 -11.09 0.89 10.37
N ASP A 47 -10.90 0.95 11.69
CA ASP A 47 -11.32 2.07 12.53
C ASP A 47 -10.81 3.43 11.99
N VAL A 48 -9.56 3.47 11.55
CA VAL A 48 -8.94 4.69 11.02
C VAL A 48 -9.54 5.06 9.66
N LEU A 49 -9.78 4.08 8.79
CA LEU A 49 -10.42 4.28 7.50
C LEU A 49 -11.87 4.76 7.62
N ASP A 50 -12.57 4.30 8.65
CA ASP A 50 -13.93 4.71 9.01
C ASP A 50 -13.98 6.05 9.76
N GLY A 51 -12.83 6.66 10.04
CA GLY A 51 -12.71 7.97 10.69
C GLY A 51 -12.67 7.94 12.22
N SER A 52 -12.71 6.76 12.83
CA SER A 52 -12.42 6.53 14.25
C SER A 52 -10.90 6.55 14.46
N CYS A 53 -10.32 7.74 14.39
CA CYS A 53 -8.88 7.95 14.43
C CYS A 53 -8.48 9.13 15.31
N THR A 54 -7.22 9.16 15.72
CA THR A 54 -6.63 10.35 16.33
C THR A 54 -6.48 11.47 15.29
N PRO A 55 -6.40 12.75 15.72
CA PRO A 55 -6.17 13.86 14.79
C PRO A 55 -4.91 13.70 13.93
N GLU A 56 -3.86 13.06 14.47
CA GLU A 56 -2.61 12.81 13.76
C GLU A 56 -2.79 11.75 12.67
N GLN A 57 -3.46 10.64 12.99
CA GLN A 57 -3.81 9.59 12.03
C GLN A 57 -4.71 10.13 10.91
N GLY A 58 -5.72 10.92 11.26
CA GLY A 58 -6.62 11.55 10.28
C GLY A 58 -5.88 12.50 9.34
N ARG A 59 -4.90 13.28 9.85
CA ARG A 59 -4.05 14.14 9.01
C ARG A 59 -3.16 13.34 8.07
N ALA A 60 -2.55 12.26 8.54
CA ALA A 60 -1.73 11.38 7.71
C ALA A 60 -2.58 10.73 6.60
N LEU A 61 -3.76 10.22 6.95
CA LEU A 61 -4.70 9.62 6.00
C LEU A 61 -5.20 10.64 4.96
N ALA A 62 -5.54 11.86 5.39
CA ALA A 62 -5.94 12.94 4.49
C ALA A 62 -4.81 13.29 3.50
N ARG A 63 -3.58 13.50 4.00
CA ARG A 63 -2.42 13.79 3.14
C ARG A 63 -2.15 12.70 2.12
N ALA A 64 -2.26 11.43 2.51
CA ALA A 64 -2.08 10.31 1.61
C ALA A 64 -3.12 10.31 0.48
N ARG A 65 -4.39 10.57 0.82
CA ARG A 65 -5.48 10.69 -0.16
C ARG A 65 -5.28 11.89 -1.08
N GLU A 66 -4.86 13.03 -0.55
CA GLU A 66 -4.53 14.23 -1.35
C GLU A 66 -3.37 13.98 -2.31
N ALA A 67 -2.40 13.15 -1.92
CA ALA A 67 -1.30 12.71 -2.77
C ALA A 67 -1.69 11.64 -3.80
N GLY A 68 -2.95 11.18 -3.81
CA GLY A 68 -3.43 10.13 -4.70
C GLY A 68 -2.94 8.72 -4.34
N VAL A 69 -2.47 8.54 -3.10
CA VAL A 69 -2.00 7.24 -2.61
C VAL A 69 -3.20 6.42 -2.13
N GLU A 70 -3.22 5.14 -2.53
CA GLU A 70 -4.30 4.23 -2.15
C GLU A 70 -4.20 3.86 -0.67
N CYS A 71 -5.31 4.05 0.05
CA CYS A 71 -5.44 3.74 1.48
C CYS A 71 -6.28 2.48 1.64
N LEU A 72 -5.70 1.42 2.19
CA LEU A 72 -6.29 0.08 2.26
C LEU A 72 -6.32 -0.44 3.70
N SER A 73 -7.26 -1.34 3.99
CA SER A 73 -7.24 -2.11 5.25
C SER A 73 -6.08 -3.13 5.24
N PRO A 74 -5.64 -3.66 6.40
CA PRO A 74 -4.53 -4.60 6.44
C PRO A 74 -4.79 -5.86 5.59
N ALA A 75 -6.00 -6.41 5.67
CA ALA A 75 -6.41 -7.57 4.85
C ALA A 75 -6.37 -7.29 3.33
N THR A 76 -6.89 -6.13 2.91
CA THR A 76 -6.93 -5.72 1.50
C THR A 76 -5.53 -5.42 0.98
N GLY A 77 -4.75 -4.65 1.76
CA GLY A 77 -3.36 -4.32 1.48
C GLY A 77 -2.51 -5.56 1.34
N GLN A 78 -2.64 -6.52 2.24
CA GLN A 78 -1.88 -7.77 2.18
C GLN A 78 -2.20 -8.54 0.89
N SER A 79 -3.47 -8.60 0.50
CA SER A 79 -3.88 -9.29 -0.72
C SER A 79 -3.35 -8.58 -1.98
N CYS A 80 -3.43 -7.25 -2.04
CA CYS A 80 -2.91 -6.45 -3.14
C CYS A 80 -1.38 -6.59 -3.29
N LEU A 81 -0.65 -6.49 -2.18
CA LEU A 81 0.81 -6.63 -2.16
C LEU A 81 1.28 -8.05 -2.47
N ARG A 82 0.51 -9.06 -2.07
CA ARG A 82 0.79 -10.46 -2.43
C ARG A 82 0.70 -10.66 -3.94
N MET A 83 -0.33 -10.11 -4.58
CA MET A 83 -0.45 -10.15 -6.05
C MET A 83 0.76 -9.50 -6.73
N LEU A 84 1.24 -8.35 -6.20
CA LEU A 84 2.44 -7.68 -6.68
C LEU A 84 3.70 -8.57 -6.57
N LEU A 85 3.88 -9.26 -5.45
CA LEU A 85 5.01 -10.20 -5.27
C LEU A 85 4.93 -11.40 -6.22
N GLU A 86 3.72 -11.88 -6.49
CA GLU A 86 3.47 -13.00 -7.41
C GLU A 86 3.61 -12.59 -8.89
N GLY A 87 3.91 -11.31 -9.18
CA GLY A 87 3.95 -10.79 -10.54
C GLY A 87 2.58 -10.79 -11.22
N ARG A 88 1.50 -10.98 -10.47
CA ARG A 88 0.14 -10.77 -10.96
C ARG A 88 -0.20 -9.30 -10.78
N ALA A 89 -0.25 -8.56 -11.88
CA ALA A 89 -0.93 -7.27 -11.86
C ALA A 89 -2.38 -7.50 -11.38
N PRO A 90 -2.95 -6.62 -10.53
CA PRO A 90 -4.38 -6.66 -10.28
C PRO A 90 -5.09 -6.64 -11.64
N GLU A 91 -5.93 -7.65 -11.91
CA GLU A 91 -6.68 -7.77 -13.16
C GLU A 91 -7.70 -6.62 -13.23
N GLY A 92 -7.23 -5.42 -13.56
CA GLY A 92 -8.01 -4.19 -13.57
C GLY A 92 -7.54 -3.15 -14.58
N VAL A 93 -6.37 -3.30 -15.19
CA VAL A 93 -5.95 -2.49 -16.35
C VAL A 93 -5.22 -3.36 -17.36
N ARG A 94 -6.00 -4.08 -18.19
CA ARG A 94 -5.50 -4.55 -19.48
C ARG A 94 -5.39 -3.34 -20.41
N SER A 95 -4.31 -2.57 -20.31
CA SER A 95 -3.96 -1.64 -21.38
C SER A 95 -3.30 -2.42 -22.52
N ALA A 96 -4.17 -2.78 -23.46
CA ALA A 96 -3.96 -2.81 -24.90
C ALA A 96 -2.59 -3.29 -25.43
N THR A 97 -2.62 -4.52 -25.96
CA THR A 97 -2.14 -4.87 -27.30
C THR A 97 -0.82 -4.26 -27.76
N VAL A 98 0.25 -5.04 -27.65
CA VAL A 98 1.35 -4.99 -28.64
C VAL A 98 1.28 -6.29 -29.43
N LEU A 99 0.54 -6.26 -30.54
CA LEU A 99 0.72 -7.24 -31.60
C LEU A 99 1.90 -6.78 -32.44
N THR A 100 3.05 -7.37 -32.16
CA THR A 100 4.22 -7.34 -33.03
C THR A 100 3.94 -8.19 -34.26
N GLY A 101 3.96 -7.59 -35.44
CA GLY A 101 3.96 -8.28 -36.73
C GLY A 101 3.84 -7.22 -37.83
N GLY A 102 4.83 -6.94 -38.66
CA GLY A 102 5.82 -7.84 -39.23
C GLY A 102 5.41 -8.15 -40.66
N ARG A 103 5.71 -7.24 -41.59
CA ARG A 103 6.35 -7.47 -42.91
C ARG A 103 6.41 -6.19 -43.73
#